data_AF-A0A7K4H2A9-F1
#
_entry.id   AF-A0A7K4H2A9-F1
#
_cell.length_a   1.000
_cell.length_b   1.000
_cell.length_c   1.000
_cell.angle_alpha   90.00
_cell.angle_beta   90.00
_cell.angle_gamma   90.00
#
_symmetry.space_group_name_H-M   'P 1'
#
loop_
_entity.id
_entity.type
_entity.pdbx_description
1 polymer ?
#
loop_
_entity_poly.entity_id
_entity_poly.type
_entity_poly.pdbx_seq_one_letter_code
_entity_poly.pdbx_strand_id
1 'polypeptide(L)'
;QLNSVGKITPLGKYTVIRKCDSIYEQDLDVKAFICFGISEQIRNLCSLAHFQPEKANNIQIPWGPSCASFVTYPAGMAENHPKPCIIIGPTDPTGNYWFPQNYLSMGIPFEIAQRMAKDLNKSFISKRSEIAYPVKRK
;
A
#
# COMPACT_ATOMS: atom_id res chain seq x y z
N GLN A 1 19.79 -13.85 2.28
CA GLN A 1 18.70 -12.85 2.33
C GLN A 1 17.60 -13.13 1.30
N LEU A 2 17.87 -13.54 0.06
CA LEU A 2 16.80 -13.99 -0.88
C LEU A 2 15.96 -15.17 -0.34
N ASN A 3 16.54 -16.07 0.45
CA ASN A 3 15.81 -17.20 1.05
C ASN A 3 14.73 -16.77 2.06
N SER A 4 14.76 -15.54 2.60
CA SER A 4 13.77 -15.10 3.58
C SER A 4 12.43 -14.71 2.94
N VAL A 5 12.39 -14.37 1.65
CA VAL A 5 11.14 -14.04 0.94
C VAL A 5 10.49 -15.26 0.28
N GLY A 6 11.20 -16.40 0.24
CA GLY A 6 10.74 -17.63 -0.38
C GLY A 6 10.69 -17.53 -1.91
N LYS A 7 10.02 -18.49 -2.55
CA LYS A 7 9.85 -18.47 -4.00
C LYS A 7 8.96 -17.31 -4.43
N ILE A 8 9.37 -16.59 -5.46
CA ILE A 8 8.51 -15.60 -6.12
C ILE A 8 7.70 -16.31 -7.19
N THR A 9 6.37 -16.34 -7.01
CA THR A 9 5.45 -17.00 -7.94
C THR A 9 4.67 -15.94 -8.73
N PRO A 10 4.75 -15.95 -10.07
CA PRO A 10 3.91 -15.10 -10.92
C PRO A 10 2.42 -15.34 -10.66
N LEU A 11 1.61 -14.29 -10.74
CA LEU A 11 0.15 -14.39 -10.60
C LEU A 11 -0.54 -14.99 -11.83
N GLY A 12 0.17 -15.05 -12.95
CA GLY A 12 -0.29 -15.53 -14.23
C GLY A 12 0.75 -15.25 -15.31
N LYS A 13 0.32 -15.32 -16.58
CA LYS A 13 1.19 -15.00 -17.72
C LYS A 13 1.63 -13.52 -17.74
N TYR A 14 0.75 -12.63 -17.26
CA TYR A 14 0.97 -11.19 -17.22
C TYR A 14 0.46 -10.61 -15.90
N THR A 15 1.18 -9.60 -15.39
CA THR A 15 0.72 -8.72 -14.32
C THR A 15 0.48 -7.35 -14.92
N VAL A 16 -0.74 -6.83 -14.80
CA VAL A 16 -1.13 -5.53 -15.37
C VAL A 16 -1.18 -4.48 -14.27
N ILE A 17 -0.43 -3.40 -14.44
CA ILE A 17 -0.50 -2.21 -13.58
C ILE A 17 -1.21 -1.12 -14.37
N ARG A 18 -2.28 -0.58 -13.79
CA ARG A 18 -3.10 0.47 -14.42
C ARG A 18 -3.53 1.51 -13.40
N LYS A 19 -3.93 2.69 -13.89
CA LYS A 19 -4.47 3.74 -13.04
C LYS A 19 -5.83 3.32 -12.48
N CYS A 20 -6.12 3.70 -11.24
CA CYS A 20 -7.34 3.27 -10.55
C CYS A 20 -8.62 3.88 -11.13
N ASP A 21 -8.53 5.05 -11.77
CA ASP A 21 -9.63 5.72 -12.48
C ASP A 21 -10.11 4.97 -13.74
N SER A 22 -9.33 3.97 -14.20
CA SER A 22 -9.63 3.14 -15.37
C SER A 22 -10.17 1.74 -15.01
N ILE A 23 -10.44 1.48 -13.73
CA ILE A 23 -10.97 0.19 -13.24
C ILE A 23 -12.49 0.24 -13.28
N TYR A 24 -13.11 -0.65 -14.06
CA TYR A 24 -14.57 -0.82 -14.07
C TYR A 24 -14.97 -2.01 -13.20
N GLU A 25 -16.23 -2.07 -12.75
CA GLU A 25 -16.75 -3.13 -11.86
C GLU A 25 -16.58 -4.57 -12.38
N GLN A 26 -16.20 -4.74 -13.65
CA GLN A 26 -15.97 -6.04 -14.30
C GLN A 26 -14.50 -6.49 -14.22
N ASP A 27 -13.58 -5.63 -13.76
CA ASP A 27 -12.13 -5.88 -13.66
C ASP A 27 -11.69 -6.54 -12.32
N LEU A 28 -12.57 -7.34 -11.71
CA LEU A 28 -12.52 -7.69 -10.27
C LEU A 28 -11.35 -8.57 -9.80
N ASP A 29 -10.42 -8.99 -10.66
CA ASP A 29 -9.22 -9.72 -10.19
C ASP A 29 -8.07 -8.77 -9.76
N VAL A 30 -8.41 -7.67 -9.09
CA VAL A 30 -7.42 -6.75 -8.52
C VAL A 30 -6.72 -7.43 -7.34
N LYS A 31 -5.39 -7.48 -7.37
CA LYS A 31 -4.60 -8.07 -6.28
C LYS A 31 -4.22 -7.07 -5.20
N ALA A 32 -3.85 -5.86 -5.61
CA ALA A 32 -3.43 -4.80 -4.71
C ALA A 32 -3.59 -3.41 -5.34
N PHE A 33 -3.63 -2.40 -4.50
CA PHE A 33 -3.54 -0.99 -4.86
C PHE A 33 -2.17 -0.44 -4.45
N ILE A 34 -1.65 0.50 -5.24
CA ILE A 34 -0.41 1.21 -4.91
C ILE A 34 -0.78 2.69 -4.80
N CYS A 35 -0.71 3.22 -3.59
CA CYS A 35 -0.89 4.65 -3.35
C CYS A 35 0.49 5.32 -3.28
N PHE A 36 0.62 6.50 -3.88
CA PHE A 36 1.79 7.35 -3.74
C PHE A 36 1.40 8.60 -2.99
N GLY A 37 2.17 8.97 -1.97
CA GLY A 37 1.89 10.16 -1.19
C GLY A 37 3.06 10.59 -0.34
N ILE A 38 2.98 11.82 0.16
CA ILE A 38 3.97 12.32 1.11
C ILE A 38 3.81 11.63 2.47
N SER A 39 4.81 11.78 3.34
CA SER A 39 4.85 11.16 4.68
C SER A 39 3.57 11.35 5.50
N GLU A 40 2.97 12.54 5.49
CA GLU A 40 1.70 12.79 6.18
C GLU A 40 0.54 11.98 5.63
N GLN A 41 0.39 11.94 4.30
CA GLN A 41 -0.69 11.20 3.65
C GLN A 41 -0.57 9.70 3.95
N ILE A 42 0.65 9.16 3.89
CA ILE A 42 0.94 7.77 4.14
C ILE A 42 0.72 7.42 5.62
N ARG A 43 1.14 8.28 6.55
CA ARG A 43 0.83 8.11 7.98
C ARG A 43 -0.66 8.06 8.24
N ASN A 44 -1.44 8.97 7.63
CA ASN A 44 -2.89 8.98 7.79
C ASN A 44 -3.53 7.70 7.21
N LEU A 45 -3.04 7.20 6.08
CA LEU A 45 -3.50 5.92 5.53
C LEU A 45 -3.13 4.72 6.42
N CYS A 46 -1.95 4.71 7.05
CA CYS A 46 -1.58 3.70 8.05
C CYS A 46 -2.54 3.71 9.26
N SER A 47 -2.94 4.89 9.73
CA SER A 47 -3.94 5.04 10.79
C SER A 47 -5.33 4.62 10.32
N LEU A 48 -5.72 4.93 9.07
CA LEU A 48 -6.98 4.47 8.49
C LEU A 48 -7.03 2.93 8.38
N ALA A 49 -5.92 2.29 8.00
CA ALA A 49 -5.85 0.83 7.97
C ALA A 49 -6.22 0.23 9.33
N HIS A 50 -5.81 0.88 10.42
CA HIS A 50 -6.08 0.50 11.81
C HIS A 50 -7.34 1.14 12.41
N PHE A 51 -8.23 1.71 11.59
CA PHE A 51 -9.40 2.41 12.10
C PHE A 51 -10.34 1.52 12.93
N GLN A 52 -10.42 0.23 12.58
CA GLN A 52 -11.10 -0.81 13.36
C GLN A 52 -10.06 -1.56 14.23
N PRO A 53 -10.01 -1.34 15.57
CA PRO A 53 -8.99 -1.91 16.44
C PRO A 53 -8.96 -3.45 16.45
N GLU A 54 -10.12 -4.08 16.29
CA GLU A 54 -10.28 -5.54 16.23
C GLU A 54 -9.69 -6.17 14.96
N LYS A 55 -9.27 -5.37 13.98
CA LYS A 55 -8.68 -5.80 12.70
C LYS A 55 -7.35 -5.10 12.43
N ALA A 56 -6.45 -5.13 13.42
CA ALA A 56 -5.10 -4.61 13.24
C ALA A 56 -4.43 -5.24 12.02
N ASN A 57 -3.79 -4.42 11.18
CA ASN A 57 -3.11 -4.90 9.99
C ASN A 57 -1.61 -4.98 10.22
N ASN A 58 -1.00 -5.96 9.59
CA ASN A 58 0.43 -5.95 9.45
C ASN A 58 0.82 -4.88 8.42
N ILE A 59 1.59 -3.87 8.85
CA ILE A 59 2.21 -2.86 7.98
C ILE A 59 3.72 -3.04 8.09
N GLN A 60 4.38 -3.28 6.96
CA GLN A 60 5.82 -3.55 6.91
C GLN A 60 6.53 -2.58 5.99
N ILE A 61 7.81 -2.34 6.30
CA ILE A 61 8.74 -1.56 5.47
C ILE A 61 9.90 -2.50 5.09
N PRO A 62 9.66 -3.49 4.22
CA PRO A 62 10.66 -4.49 3.92
C PRO A 62 11.80 -3.90 3.09
N TRP A 63 13.02 -4.39 3.33
CA TRP A 63 14.14 -4.11 2.44
C TRP A 63 13.95 -4.86 1.11
N GLY A 64 14.41 -4.28 0.01
CA GLY A 64 14.33 -4.89 -1.31
C GLY A 64 14.22 -3.86 -2.44
N PRO A 65 14.27 -4.30 -3.70
CA PRO A 65 14.15 -3.41 -4.85
C PRO A 65 12.76 -2.77 -4.92
N SER A 66 12.66 -1.60 -5.53
CA SER A 66 11.41 -0.83 -5.57
C SER A 66 10.26 -1.64 -6.16
N CYS A 67 10.53 -2.43 -7.21
CA CYS A 67 9.54 -3.31 -7.83
C CYS A 67 8.95 -4.35 -6.86
N ALA A 68 9.73 -4.81 -5.88
CA ALA A 68 9.24 -5.74 -4.87
C ALA A 68 8.25 -5.06 -3.91
N SER A 69 8.57 -3.84 -3.48
CA SER A 69 7.69 -3.04 -2.62
C SER A 69 6.40 -2.61 -3.34
N PHE A 70 6.46 -2.36 -4.64
CA PHE A 70 5.32 -1.90 -5.43
C PHE A 70 4.40 -3.05 -5.85
N VAL A 71 4.97 -4.20 -6.24
CA VAL A 71 4.22 -5.26 -6.91
C VAL A 71 4.32 -6.57 -6.14
N THR A 72 5.53 -7.10 -5.98
CA THR A 72 5.75 -8.47 -5.52
C THR A 72 5.14 -8.76 -4.15
N TYR A 73 5.43 -7.90 -3.17
CA TYR A 73 4.93 -8.08 -1.81
C TYR A 73 3.43 -7.80 -1.68
N PRO A 74 2.92 -6.61 -2.08
CA PRO A 74 1.50 -6.30 -1.87
C PRO A 74 0.57 -7.18 -2.72
N ALA A 75 1.00 -7.67 -3.88
CA ALA A 75 0.22 -8.58 -4.72
C ALA A 75 0.33 -10.06 -4.28
N GLY A 76 1.08 -10.36 -3.22
CA GLY A 76 1.16 -11.71 -2.65
C GLY A 76 2.01 -12.71 -3.45
N MET A 77 2.96 -12.23 -4.27
CA MET A 77 3.81 -13.08 -5.11
C MET A 77 4.95 -13.76 -4.35
N ALA A 78 5.37 -13.20 -3.21
CA ALA A 78 6.41 -13.79 -2.36
C ALA A 78 5.82 -14.84 -1.41
N GLU A 79 6.33 -16.08 -1.47
CA GLU A 79 5.84 -17.23 -0.69
C GLU A 79 5.89 -17.01 0.82
N ASN A 80 7.05 -16.61 1.35
CA ASN A 80 7.27 -16.51 2.80
C ASN A 80 6.91 -15.12 3.37
N HIS A 81 6.41 -14.22 2.52
CA HIS A 81 6.01 -12.90 2.97
C HIS A 81 4.65 -12.97 3.68
N PRO A 82 4.47 -12.31 4.84
CA PRO A 82 3.18 -12.29 5.55
C PRO A 82 2.04 -11.81 4.66
N LYS A 83 0.88 -12.48 4.72
CA LYS A 83 -0.32 -12.14 3.92
C LYS A 83 -1.58 -12.19 4.80
N PRO A 84 -2.53 -11.25 4.63
CA PRO A 84 -2.39 -9.99 3.88
C PRO A 84 -1.52 -8.98 4.67
N CYS A 85 -0.63 -8.26 3.97
CA CYS A 85 0.27 -7.29 4.58
C CYS A 85 0.33 -6.01 3.73
N ILE A 86 0.26 -4.85 4.38
CA ILE A 86 0.49 -3.55 3.74
C ILE A 86 1.99 -3.28 3.69
N ILE A 87 2.45 -2.75 2.56
CA ILE A 87 3.87 -2.54 2.29
C ILE A 87 4.15 -1.05 2.08
N ILE A 88 5.06 -0.50 2.87
CA ILE A 88 5.58 0.85 2.66
C ILE A 88 6.95 0.72 1.99
N GLY A 89 7.17 1.54 0.98
CA GLY A 89 8.43 1.63 0.25
C GLY A 89 8.47 2.86 -0.65
N PRO A 90 9.34 2.93 -1.66
CA PRO A 90 10.50 2.07 -1.82
C PRO A 90 11.54 2.40 -0.74
N THR A 91 12.39 1.43 -0.38
CA THR A 91 13.50 1.64 0.58
C THR A 91 14.88 1.55 -0.05
N ASP A 92 14.96 1.04 -1.28
CA ASP A 92 16.21 0.92 -1.99
C ASP A 92 16.59 2.23 -2.69
N PRO A 93 17.89 2.56 -2.75
CA PRO A 93 18.35 3.82 -3.34
C PRO A 93 18.19 3.87 -4.86
N THR A 94 17.87 2.75 -5.52
CA THR A 94 17.65 2.75 -6.98
C THR A 94 16.41 3.55 -7.37
N GLY A 95 15.49 3.78 -6.42
CA GLY A 95 14.35 4.68 -6.56
C GLY A 95 14.74 6.15 -6.73
N ASN A 96 15.87 6.59 -6.19
CA ASN A 96 16.17 8.01 -6.01
C ASN A 96 16.29 8.81 -7.31
N TYR A 97 16.58 8.16 -8.44
CA TYR A 97 16.72 8.85 -9.73
C TYR A 97 15.39 9.17 -10.42
N TRP A 98 14.28 8.52 -10.04
CA TRP A 98 12.98 8.64 -10.73
C TRP A 98 11.78 8.80 -9.78
N PHE A 99 11.91 8.35 -8.53
CA PHE A 99 10.84 8.46 -7.55
C PHE A 99 10.89 9.83 -6.85
N PRO A 100 9.74 10.50 -6.63
CA PRO A 100 9.76 11.82 -6.01
C PRO A 100 10.35 11.79 -4.59
N GLN A 101 11.28 12.72 -4.30
CA GLN A 101 12.08 12.74 -3.08
C GLN A 101 11.27 12.66 -1.78
N ASN A 102 10.10 13.31 -1.73
CA ASN A 102 9.30 13.43 -0.52
C ASN A 102 8.13 12.43 -0.46
N TYR A 103 8.10 11.46 -1.37
CA TYR A 103 7.02 10.49 -1.47
C TYR A 103 7.42 9.15 -0.86
N LEU A 104 6.40 8.42 -0.42
CA LEU A 104 6.43 6.99 -0.19
C LEU A 104 5.31 6.38 -1.03
N SER A 105 5.48 5.10 -1.33
CA SER A 105 4.44 4.19 -1.81
C SER A 105 3.85 3.41 -0.64
N MET A 106 2.56 3.10 -0.75
CA MET A 106 1.86 2.17 0.12
C MET A 106 1.13 1.15 -0.76
N GLY A 107 1.65 -0.07 -0.78
CA GLY A 107 1.02 -1.24 -1.40
C GLY A 107 -0.02 -1.83 -0.45
N ILE A 108 -1.27 -1.91 -0.88
CA ILE A 108 -2.41 -2.33 -0.07
C ILE A 108 -3.09 -3.52 -0.75
N PRO A 109 -3.10 -4.73 -0.14
CA PRO A 109 -3.85 -5.86 -0.65
C PRO A 109 -5.34 -5.52 -0.83
N PHE A 110 -5.97 -6.08 -1.87
CA PHE A 110 -7.35 -5.74 -2.25
C PHE A 110 -8.36 -5.81 -1.10
N GLU A 111 -8.33 -6.89 -0.31
CA GLU A 111 -9.22 -7.08 0.84
C GLU A 111 -9.08 -5.98 1.90
N ILE A 112 -7.84 -5.54 2.16
CA ILE A 112 -7.54 -4.45 3.09
C ILE A 112 -8.03 -3.12 2.53
N ALA A 113 -7.79 -2.87 1.23
CA ALA A 113 -8.22 -1.65 0.57
C ALA A 113 -9.75 -1.50 0.57
N GLN A 114 -10.49 -2.59 0.31
CA GLN A 114 -11.95 -2.59 0.39
C GLN A 114 -12.46 -2.22 1.79
N ARG A 115 -11.81 -2.72 2.85
CA ARG A 115 -12.16 -2.35 4.22
C ARG A 115 -11.87 -0.87 4.49
N MET A 116 -10.68 -0.40 4.14
CA MET A 116 -10.29 1.01 4.30
C MET A 116 -11.27 1.95 3.58
N ALA A 117 -11.71 1.59 2.37
CA ALA A 117 -12.70 2.36 1.62
C ALA A 117 -14.06 2.44 2.33
N LYS A 118 -14.54 1.33 2.92
CA LYS A 118 -15.78 1.30 3.72
C LYS A 118 -15.68 2.17 4.97
N ASP A 119 -14.50 2.22 5.58
CA ASP A 119 -14.24 2.99 6.81
C ASP A 119 -13.98 4.48 6.55
N LEU A 120 -13.57 4.85 5.34
CA LEU A 120 -13.11 6.20 5.00
C LEU A 120 -14.11 7.29 5.43
N ASN A 121 -15.39 7.13 5.09
CA ASN A 121 -16.45 8.10 5.37
C ASN A 121 -16.73 8.28 6.88
N LYS A 122 -16.39 7.28 7.70
CA LYS A 122 -16.57 7.30 9.16
C LYS A 122 -15.31 7.72 9.90
N SER A 123 -14.17 7.69 9.22
CA SER A 123 -12.85 7.95 9.82
C SER A 123 -12.56 9.43 10.02
N PHE A 124 -11.47 9.69 10.77
CA PHE A 124 -10.94 11.03 10.99
C PHE A 124 -10.53 11.75 9.69
N ILE A 125 -10.18 11.02 8.62
CA ILE A 125 -9.83 11.63 7.33
C ILE A 125 -11.03 12.41 6.76
N SER A 126 -12.24 11.85 6.85
CA SER A 126 -13.46 12.50 6.33
C SER A 126 -14.18 13.34 7.38
N LYS A 127 -14.21 12.89 8.64
CA LYS A 127 -14.98 13.54 9.71
C LYS A 127 -14.23 14.66 10.41
N ARG A 128 -12.90 14.67 10.35
CA ARG A 128 -12.02 15.64 11.02
C ARG A 128 -10.80 15.93 10.12
N SER A 129 -11.07 16.31 8.88
CA SER A 129 -10.03 16.53 7.86
C SER A 129 -9.01 17.59 8.27
N GLU A 130 -9.41 18.55 9.11
CA GLU A 130 -8.55 19.58 9.69
C GLU A 130 -7.51 19.02 10.69
N ILE A 131 -7.78 17.85 11.28
CA ILE A 131 -6.82 17.12 12.12
C ILE A 131 -5.92 16.26 11.24
N ALA A 132 -6.50 15.57 10.24
CA ALA A 132 -5.74 14.75 9.31
C ALA A 132 -4.76 15.59 8.47
N TYR A 133 -5.19 16.77 8.05
CA TYR A 133 -4.48 17.70 7.17
C TYR A 133 -4.58 19.13 7.74
N PRO A 134 -3.80 19.44 8.78
CA PRO A 134 -3.88 20.75 9.42
C PRO A 134 -3.31 21.84 8.52
N VAL A 135 -4.07 22.93 8.39
CA VAL A 135 -3.66 24.14 7.66
C VAL A 135 -2.61 24.92 8.45
N LYS A 136 -2.78 25.03 9.77
CA LYS A 136 -1.81 25.67 10.68
C LYS A 136 -0.94 24.61 11.35
N ARG A 137 0.37 24.73 11.20
CA ARG A 137 1.38 23.86 11.82
C ARG A 137 2.19 24.70 12.82
N LYS A 138 2.55 24.10 13.95
CA LYS A 138 3.42 24.73 14.96
C LYS A 138 4.88 24.56 14.59
#